data_AF-A0A8S3RY51-F1
#
_entry.id   AF-A0A8S3RY51-F1
#
_cell.length_a   1.000
_cell.length_b   1.000
_cell.length_c   1.000
_cell.angle_alpha   90.00
_cell.angle_beta   90.00
_cell.angle_gamma   90.00
#
_symmetry.space_group_name_H-M   'P 1'
#
loop_
_entity.id
_entity.type
_entity.pdbx_description
1 polymer ?
#
loop_
_entity_poly.entity_id
_entity_poly.type
_entity_poly.pdbx_seq_one_letter_code
_entity_poly.pdbx_strand_id
1 'polypeptide(L)'
;MALTKPYLLSVSHVSMESNDTNQTLFAVGQYPGRWGFWTQQIVTPVIVVVGIAGNLASFLLMKTKSFRKKSYSHFLCALAVFDSLCLINRQITLIHEVMVDNEKDGVFTYYSDLSCQMFSFYEHVCYLMSSWLIVGMAAERVVAMCFPFKKTLIRTQTGAIVTILSTFVVMCFTQIFRFIMMKNIGGVCQGDTYKHVEYIKLHIYFYQLTLVLCLPFLLVLVCNTLVMYQIYRVRKATVKSRSRVVMRSHKSTLMLLAIAFTYLITMLPLVIISFIWMVAMENADVSMVISLYPVQQCLSVISYCNYGVNFFIYILSGRSFRLELRRIFLKEQLQNTSATRTREEFLRLQ
;
A
#
# COMPACT_ATOMS: atom_id res chain seq x y z
N MET A 1 0.22 0.81 -13.82
CA MET A 1 -0.19 -0.45 -14.46
C MET A 1 -1.06 -0.13 -15.67
N ALA A 2 -0.44 0.35 -16.75
CA ALA A 2 -1.17 0.96 -17.87
C ALA A 2 -0.58 0.58 -19.25
N LEU A 3 0.46 -0.27 -19.30
CA LEU A 3 1.45 -0.22 -20.37
C LEU A 3 1.33 -1.27 -21.49
N THR A 4 0.31 -2.12 -21.54
CA THR A 4 0.41 -3.33 -22.39
C THR A 4 -0.55 -3.43 -23.56
N LYS A 5 -1.78 -2.89 -23.53
CA LYS A 5 -2.69 -3.03 -24.68
C LYS A 5 -2.20 -2.26 -25.93
N PRO A 6 -1.75 -0.99 -25.82
CA PRO A 6 -1.23 -0.25 -26.97
C PRO A 6 0.13 -0.78 -27.46
N TYR A 7 0.97 -1.28 -26.54
CA TYR A 7 2.30 -1.78 -26.87
C TYR A 7 2.26 -3.19 -27.49
N LEU A 8 1.33 -4.04 -27.05
CA LEU A 8 1.05 -5.32 -27.71
C LEU A 8 0.47 -5.09 -29.11
N LEU A 9 -0.40 -4.08 -29.27
CA LEU A 9 -0.92 -3.67 -30.57
C LEU A 9 0.18 -3.11 -31.50
N SER A 10 1.11 -2.30 -30.98
CA SER A 10 2.23 -1.78 -31.77
C SER A 10 3.21 -2.89 -32.16
N VAL A 11 3.47 -3.86 -31.28
CA VAL A 11 4.32 -5.02 -31.60
C VAL A 11 3.64 -5.97 -32.61
N SER A 12 2.31 -6.12 -32.56
CA SER A 12 1.56 -6.85 -33.60
C SER A 12 1.53 -6.13 -34.95
N HIS A 13 1.60 -4.79 -34.98
CA HIS A 13 1.71 -4.05 -36.23
C HIS A 13 3.12 -4.11 -36.83
N VAL A 14 4.17 -4.04 -36.00
CA VAL A 14 5.57 -4.15 -36.45
C VAL A 14 5.89 -5.55 -37.02
N SER A 15 5.23 -6.60 -36.54
CA SER A 15 5.39 -7.96 -37.06
C SER A 15 4.60 -8.24 -38.36
N MET A 16 3.69 -7.34 -38.78
CA MET A 16 2.98 -7.45 -40.05
C MET A 16 3.74 -6.79 -41.23
N GLU A 17 4.77 -5.97 -40.97
CA GLU A 17 5.57 -5.31 -42.03
C GLU A 17 6.81 -6.10 -42.47
N SER A 18 7.20 -7.17 -41.77
CA SER A 18 8.30 -8.05 -42.21
C SER A 18 7.80 -9.07 -43.22
N ASN A 19 7.97 -8.72 -44.49
CA ASN A 19 7.61 -9.52 -45.66
C ASN A 19 8.57 -10.70 -45.83
N ASP A 20 8.44 -11.75 -45.01
CA ASP A 20 9.09 -13.05 -45.20
C ASP A 20 8.09 -14.19 -44.97
N THR A 21 7.66 -14.79 -46.07
CA THR A 21 6.58 -15.79 -46.21
C THR A 21 6.79 -17.14 -45.51
N ASN A 22 7.75 -17.27 -44.59
CA ASN A 22 8.03 -18.52 -43.86
C ASN A 22 7.84 -18.41 -42.32
N GLN A 23 7.36 -17.29 -41.79
CA GLN A 23 7.06 -17.14 -40.34
C GLN A 23 5.59 -17.37 -39.95
N THR A 24 4.72 -17.72 -40.89
CA THR A 24 3.27 -17.85 -40.68
C THR A 24 2.83 -19.08 -39.85
N LEU A 25 3.76 -19.87 -39.30
CA LEU A 25 3.44 -21.00 -38.41
C LEU A 25 3.69 -20.75 -36.91
N PHE A 26 4.25 -19.59 -36.51
CA PHE A 26 4.60 -19.35 -35.09
C PHE A 26 3.71 -18.33 -34.34
N ALA A 27 2.62 -17.83 -34.94
CA ALA A 27 1.84 -16.73 -34.37
C ALA A 27 0.38 -17.05 -34.00
N VAL A 28 -0.03 -18.32 -33.89
CA VAL A 28 -1.44 -18.70 -33.57
C VAL A 28 -1.59 -19.52 -32.28
N GLY A 29 -0.51 -19.81 -31.55
CA GLY A 29 -0.56 -20.67 -30.36
C GLY A 29 -0.14 -19.96 -29.08
N GLN A 30 -1.10 -19.74 -28.17
CA GLN A 30 -0.92 -19.32 -26.78
C GLN A 30 -0.71 -17.82 -26.52
N TYR A 31 -1.76 -17.02 -26.77
CA TYR A 31 -2.01 -15.92 -25.83
C TYR A 31 -2.20 -16.55 -24.44
N PRO A 32 -1.45 -16.14 -23.42
CA PRO A 32 -1.60 -16.70 -22.09
C PRO A 32 -3.01 -16.38 -21.62
N GLY A 33 -3.64 -17.38 -20.98
CA GLY A 33 -5.05 -17.26 -20.59
C GLY A 33 -5.29 -15.98 -19.79
N ARG A 34 -6.48 -15.38 -19.93
CA ARG A 34 -6.86 -14.14 -19.24
C ARG A 34 -7.10 -14.33 -17.73
N TRP A 35 -6.59 -15.40 -17.13
CA TRP A 35 -6.79 -15.75 -15.72
C TRP A 35 -6.24 -14.68 -14.77
N GLY A 36 -5.11 -14.04 -15.11
CA GLY A 36 -4.56 -12.94 -14.33
C GLY A 36 -5.49 -11.73 -14.31
N PHE A 37 -6.05 -11.38 -15.46
CA PHE A 37 -7.03 -10.30 -15.60
C PHE A 37 -8.27 -10.60 -14.77
N TRP A 38 -8.90 -11.77 -14.92
CA TRP A 38 -10.08 -12.14 -14.13
C TRP A 38 -9.81 -12.21 -12.63
N THR A 39 -8.65 -12.71 -12.22
CA THR A 39 -8.22 -12.71 -10.82
C THR A 39 -8.18 -11.29 -10.28
N GLN A 40 -7.60 -10.36 -11.05
CA GLN A 40 -7.55 -8.97 -10.66
C GLN A 40 -8.95 -8.33 -10.57
N GLN A 41 -9.82 -8.59 -11.55
CA GLN A 41 -11.17 -8.01 -11.59
C GLN A 41 -12.08 -8.51 -10.47
N ILE A 42 -11.90 -9.75 -10.02
CA ILE A 42 -12.76 -10.35 -8.97
C ILE A 42 -12.18 -10.08 -7.58
N VAL A 43 -10.87 -10.29 -7.39
CA VAL A 43 -10.26 -10.25 -6.06
C VAL A 43 -9.99 -8.82 -5.59
N THR A 44 -9.60 -7.91 -6.50
CA THR A 44 -9.26 -6.53 -6.12
C THR A 44 -10.45 -5.77 -5.49
N PRO A 45 -11.68 -5.79 -6.04
CA PRO A 45 -12.82 -5.11 -5.42
C PRO A 45 -13.14 -5.65 -4.02
N VAL A 46 -12.99 -6.95 -3.80
CA VAL A 46 -13.17 -7.57 -2.47
C VAL A 46 -12.13 -7.01 -1.49
N ILE A 47 -10.85 -6.95 -1.89
CA ILE A 47 -9.78 -6.35 -1.08
C ILE A 47 -10.09 -4.88 -0.79
N VAL A 48 -10.57 -4.11 -1.77
CA VAL A 48 -10.90 -2.70 -1.60
C VAL A 48 -12.02 -2.51 -0.58
N VAL A 49 -13.13 -3.24 -0.71
CA VAL A 49 -14.28 -3.13 0.21
C VAL A 49 -13.87 -3.52 1.63
N VAL A 50 -13.23 -4.69 1.79
CA VAL A 50 -12.80 -5.19 3.10
C VAL A 50 -11.74 -4.28 3.71
N GLY A 51 -10.78 -3.81 2.90
CA GLY A 51 -9.70 -2.93 3.34
C GLY A 51 -10.20 -1.55 3.76
N ILE A 52 -11.08 -0.91 2.98
CA ILE A 52 -11.68 0.38 3.35
C ILE A 52 -12.48 0.24 4.66
N ALA A 53 -13.28 -0.82 4.81
CA ALA A 53 -14.03 -1.06 6.03
C ALA A 53 -13.11 -1.25 7.26
N GLY A 54 -12.04 -2.04 7.12
CA GLY A 54 -11.05 -2.27 8.17
C GLY A 54 -10.25 -1.02 8.54
N ASN A 55 -9.88 -0.21 7.54
CA ASN A 55 -9.17 1.05 7.75
C ASN A 55 -10.07 2.10 8.42
N LEU A 56 -11.35 2.19 8.03
CA LEU A 56 -12.34 3.03 8.70
C LEU A 56 -12.50 2.64 10.18
N ALA A 57 -12.68 1.35 10.46
CA ALA A 57 -12.78 0.85 11.83
C ALA A 57 -11.51 1.18 12.65
N SER A 58 -10.32 0.99 12.05
CA SER A 58 -9.04 1.35 12.67
C SER A 58 -8.97 2.84 13.01
N PHE A 59 -9.37 3.70 12.07
CA PHE A 59 -9.36 5.15 12.26
C PHE A 59 -10.30 5.58 13.40
N LEU A 60 -11.55 5.11 13.38
CA LEU A 60 -12.55 5.42 14.41
C LEU A 60 -12.09 4.97 15.80
N LEU A 61 -11.50 3.77 15.89
CA LEU A 61 -10.95 3.25 17.13
C LEU A 61 -9.85 4.15 17.71
N MET A 62 -8.94 4.63 16.87
CA MET A 62 -7.84 5.50 17.32
C MET A 62 -8.33 6.86 17.82
N LYS A 63 -9.52 7.30 17.41
CA LYS A 63 -10.15 8.55 17.86
C LYS A 63 -10.89 8.43 19.20
N THR A 64 -11.09 7.23 19.72
CA THR A 64 -11.73 7.03 21.03
C THR A 64 -10.92 7.65 22.18
N LYS A 65 -11.60 7.95 23.30
CA LYS A 65 -10.98 8.53 24.51
C LYS A 65 -9.80 7.69 25.04
N SER A 66 -9.85 6.37 24.85
CA SER A 66 -8.82 5.42 25.27
C SER A 66 -7.50 5.54 24.48
N PHE A 67 -7.56 6.02 23.23
CA PHE A 67 -6.42 6.00 22.31
C PHE A 67 -5.99 7.39 21.82
N ARG A 68 -6.90 8.36 21.69
CA ARG A 68 -6.66 9.68 21.06
C ARG A 68 -5.48 10.50 21.59
N LYS A 69 -5.02 10.25 22.82
CA LYS A 69 -3.90 10.98 23.46
C LYS A 69 -2.54 10.35 23.20
N LYS A 70 -2.47 9.22 22.50
CA LYS A 70 -1.24 8.45 22.31
C LYS A 70 -0.60 8.83 20.97
N SER A 71 0.70 9.07 20.96
CA SER A 71 1.51 9.40 19.78
C SER A 71 1.27 8.43 18.61
N TYR A 72 1.41 7.13 18.85
CA TYR A 72 1.19 6.09 17.84
C TYR A 72 -0.22 6.06 17.24
N SER A 73 -1.23 6.61 17.92
CA SER A 73 -2.58 6.68 17.37
C SER A 73 -2.68 7.65 16.20
N HIS A 74 -1.83 8.69 16.15
CA HIS A 74 -1.73 9.59 15.00
C HIS A 74 -1.13 8.89 13.78
N PHE A 75 -0.07 8.11 13.97
CA PHE A 75 0.51 7.28 12.91
C PHE A 75 -0.49 6.27 12.35
N LEU A 76 -1.22 5.56 13.22
CA LEU A 76 -2.22 4.59 12.79
C LEU A 76 -3.43 5.24 12.09
N CYS A 77 -3.83 6.46 12.49
CA CYS A 77 -4.84 7.22 11.75
C CYS A 77 -4.34 7.60 10.35
N ALA A 78 -3.11 8.14 10.25
CA ALA A 78 -2.53 8.51 8.96
C ALA A 78 -2.37 7.28 8.05
N LEU A 79 -1.93 6.15 8.63
CA LEU A 79 -1.78 4.89 7.91
C LEU A 79 -3.12 4.42 7.34
N ALA A 80 -4.18 4.41 8.15
CA ALA A 80 -5.53 4.04 7.68
C ALA A 80 -6.03 4.96 6.54
N VAL A 81 -5.69 6.26 6.58
CA VAL A 81 -6.03 7.18 5.48
C VAL A 81 -5.26 6.83 4.22
N PHE A 82 -3.92 6.74 4.28
CA PHE A 82 -3.11 6.44 3.11
C PHE A 82 -3.38 5.05 2.54
N ASP A 83 -3.58 4.03 3.37
CA ASP A 83 -3.99 2.69 2.95
C ASP A 83 -5.33 2.73 2.18
N SER A 84 -6.31 3.50 2.67
CA SER A 84 -7.59 3.69 1.97
C SER A 84 -7.41 4.40 0.63
N LEU A 85 -6.56 5.43 0.57
CA LEU A 85 -6.25 6.12 -0.68
C LEU A 85 -5.57 5.18 -1.69
N CYS A 86 -4.65 4.32 -1.24
CA CYS A 86 -4.00 3.31 -2.08
C CYS A 86 -5.04 2.34 -2.70
N LEU A 87 -6.00 1.87 -1.90
CA LEU A 87 -7.09 1.00 -2.36
C LEU A 87 -8.02 1.72 -3.35
N ILE A 88 -8.38 2.97 -3.08
CA ILE A 88 -9.22 3.79 -3.98
C ILE A 88 -8.51 4.01 -5.31
N ASN A 89 -7.22 4.39 -5.30
CA ASN A 89 -6.43 4.59 -6.51
C ASN A 89 -6.35 3.31 -7.34
N ARG A 90 -6.16 2.17 -6.67
CA ARG A 90 -6.20 0.86 -7.35
C ARG A 90 -7.56 0.60 -7.99
N GLN A 91 -8.66 0.91 -7.31
CA GLN A 91 -10.00 0.75 -7.87
C GLN A 91 -10.23 1.65 -9.10
N ILE A 92 -9.71 2.87 -9.10
CA ILE A 92 -9.78 3.78 -10.26
C ILE A 92 -9.03 3.17 -11.45
N THR A 93 -7.79 2.71 -11.24
CA THR A 93 -6.99 2.05 -12.29
C THR A 93 -7.69 0.78 -12.80
N LEU A 94 -8.33 0.01 -11.93
CA LEU A 94 -9.10 -1.18 -12.31
C LEU A 94 -10.28 -0.82 -13.23
N ILE A 95 -11.03 0.23 -12.89
CA ILE A 95 -12.16 0.72 -13.71
C ILE A 95 -11.67 1.16 -15.10
N HIS A 96 -10.54 1.88 -15.16
CA HIS A 96 -9.91 2.25 -16.43
C HIS A 96 -9.58 1.01 -17.27
N GLU A 97 -8.91 0.00 -16.68
CA GLU A 97 -8.57 -1.25 -17.38
C GLU A 97 -9.82 -1.96 -17.92
N VAL A 98 -10.92 -2.02 -17.17
CA VAL A 98 -12.19 -2.63 -17.62
C VAL A 98 -12.84 -1.84 -18.74
N MET A 99 -12.85 -0.51 -18.66
CA MET A 99 -13.43 0.33 -19.72
C MET A 99 -12.68 0.15 -21.05
N VAL A 100 -11.35 0.22 -21.00
CA VAL A 100 -10.48 0.00 -22.16
C VAL A 100 -10.58 -1.43 -22.68
N ASP A 101 -10.83 -2.42 -21.82
CA ASP A 101 -11.07 -3.80 -22.25
C ASP A 101 -12.36 -3.94 -23.07
N ASN A 102 -13.41 -3.21 -22.68
CA ASN A 102 -14.70 -3.17 -23.36
C ASN A 102 -14.77 -2.16 -24.51
N GLU A 103 -13.62 -1.73 -25.06
CA GLU A 103 -13.53 -0.79 -26.18
C GLU A 103 -14.21 0.57 -25.91
N LYS A 104 -14.27 0.97 -24.64
CA LYS A 104 -14.76 2.28 -24.20
C LYS A 104 -13.61 3.17 -23.79
N ASP A 105 -13.84 4.48 -23.83
CA ASP A 105 -12.91 5.44 -23.24
C ASP A 105 -12.74 5.15 -21.75
N GLY A 106 -11.49 4.93 -21.35
CA GLY A 106 -11.14 4.73 -19.96
C GLY A 106 -11.09 6.04 -19.18
N VAL A 107 -10.99 5.93 -17.86
CA VAL A 107 -10.94 7.10 -16.95
C VAL A 107 -9.84 8.10 -17.32
N PHE A 108 -8.69 7.60 -17.77
CA PHE A 108 -7.53 8.42 -18.13
C PHE A 108 -7.52 8.89 -19.59
N THR A 109 -8.51 8.53 -20.42
CA THR A 109 -8.53 8.87 -21.84
C THR A 109 -8.41 10.38 -22.07
N TYR A 110 -9.17 11.16 -21.30
CA TYR A 110 -9.23 12.62 -21.43
C TYR A 110 -8.29 13.38 -20.50
N TYR A 111 -7.34 12.69 -19.86
CA TYR A 111 -6.39 13.35 -18.97
C TYR A 111 -5.41 14.23 -19.78
N SER A 112 -5.14 15.44 -19.30
CA SER A 112 -3.98 16.18 -19.79
C SER A 112 -2.68 15.53 -19.32
N ASP A 113 -1.55 15.88 -19.93
CA ASP A 113 -0.22 15.48 -19.43
C ASP A 113 -0.05 15.84 -17.95
N LEU A 114 -0.46 17.05 -17.56
CA LEU A 114 -0.43 17.49 -16.17
C LEU A 114 -1.29 16.61 -15.26
N SER A 115 -2.47 16.20 -15.72
CA SER A 115 -3.36 15.30 -14.97
C SER A 115 -2.72 13.93 -14.75
N CYS A 116 -2.07 13.35 -15.77
CA CYS A 116 -1.33 12.09 -15.65
C CYS A 116 -0.10 12.21 -14.73
N GLN A 117 0.64 13.31 -14.82
CA GLN A 117 1.77 13.62 -13.94
C GLN A 117 1.32 13.70 -12.49
N MET A 118 0.27 14.49 -12.21
CA MET A 118 -0.29 14.67 -10.87
C MET A 118 -0.82 13.35 -10.31
N PHE A 119 -1.57 12.58 -11.11
CA PHE A 119 -2.11 11.28 -10.68
C PHE A 119 -0.99 10.29 -10.34
N SER A 120 0.01 10.13 -11.22
CA SER A 120 1.16 9.25 -11.00
C SER A 120 1.97 9.70 -9.77
N PHE A 121 2.24 10.99 -9.63
CA PHE A 121 2.92 11.54 -8.46
C PHE A 121 2.18 11.22 -7.16
N TYR A 122 0.89 11.58 -7.10
CA TYR A 122 0.04 11.39 -5.92
C TYR A 122 -0.09 9.92 -5.53
N GLU A 123 -0.33 9.04 -6.50
CA GLU A 123 -0.50 7.60 -6.28
C GLU A 123 0.74 7.02 -5.59
N HIS A 124 1.93 7.32 -6.11
CA HIS A 124 3.18 6.76 -5.61
C HIS A 124 3.59 7.35 -4.25
N VAL A 125 3.27 8.62 -4.00
CA VAL A 125 3.41 9.21 -2.65
C VAL A 125 2.51 8.50 -1.64
N CYS A 126 1.28 8.15 -2.01
CA CYS A 126 0.38 7.40 -1.11
C CYS A 126 0.96 6.03 -0.76
N TYR A 127 1.47 5.29 -1.76
CA TYR A 127 2.11 3.99 -1.53
C TYR A 127 3.32 4.10 -0.59
N LEU A 128 4.16 5.13 -0.75
CA LEU A 128 5.29 5.37 0.15
C LEU A 128 4.85 5.76 1.55
N MET A 129 3.84 6.61 1.68
CA MET A 129 3.36 7.01 3.00
C MET A 129 2.84 5.81 3.80
N SER A 130 2.15 4.86 3.17
CA SER A 130 1.73 3.63 3.83
C SER A 130 2.90 2.87 4.47
N SER A 131 4.00 2.65 3.75
CA SER A 131 5.15 1.91 4.27
C SER A 131 6.02 2.72 5.23
N TRP A 132 6.26 4.00 4.94
CA TRP A 132 7.15 4.85 5.73
C TRP A 132 6.54 5.31 7.06
N LEU A 133 5.21 5.31 7.19
CA LEU A 133 4.57 5.49 8.50
C LEU A 133 4.87 4.34 9.46
N ILE A 134 5.07 3.11 8.95
CA ILE A 134 5.48 1.96 9.77
C ILE A 134 6.92 2.14 10.25
N VAL A 135 7.81 2.63 9.38
CA VAL A 135 9.19 3.02 9.75
C VAL A 135 9.17 4.09 10.85
N GLY A 136 8.35 5.12 10.69
CA GLY A 136 8.16 6.18 11.70
C GLY A 136 7.71 5.62 13.06
N MET A 137 6.75 4.69 13.05
CA MET A 137 6.32 4.00 14.27
C MET A 137 7.45 3.17 14.90
N ALA A 138 8.27 2.48 14.11
CA ALA A 138 9.40 1.70 14.62
C ALA A 138 10.48 2.61 15.24
N ALA A 139 10.78 3.75 14.61
CA ALA A 139 11.70 4.75 15.13
C ALA A 139 11.19 5.35 16.46
N GLU A 140 9.91 5.67 16.55
CA GLU A 140 9.28 6.13 17.80
C GLU A 140 9.48 5.12 18.95
N ARG A 141 9.40 3.81 18.65
CA ARG A 141 9.62 2.74 19.64
C ARG A 141 11.06 2.67 20.12
N VAL A 142 12.03 2.83 19.22
CA VAL A 142 13.46 2.90 19.60
C VAL A 142 13.67 4.06 20.58
N VAL A 143 13.17 5.25 20.25
CA VAL A 143 13.30 6.43 21.12
C VAL A 143 12.65 6.18 22.49
N ALA A 144 11.44 5.62 22.52
CA ALA A 144 10.72 5.36 23.77
C ALA A 144 11.41 4.33 24.67
N MET A 145 12.13 3.37 24.10
CA MET A 145 12.82 2.30 24.84
C MET A 145 14.25 2.66 25.23
N CYS A 146 14.99 3.32 24.35
CA CYS A 146 16.37 3.74 24.62
C CYS A 146 16.42 4.96 25.53
N PHE A 147 15.41 5.84 25.51
CA PHE A 147 15.40 7.10 26.25
C PHE A 147 14.10 7.32 27.06
N PRO A 148 13.76 6.44 28.01
CA PRO A 148 12.48 6.48 28.73
C PRO A 148 12.26 7.76 29.55
N PHE A 149 13.34 8.37 30.06
CA PHE A 149 13.28 9.54 30.96
C PHE A 149 13.50 10.89 30.27
N LYS A 150 13.91 10.91 29.00
CA LYS A 150 14.05 12.17 28.24
C LYS A 150 12.69 12.56 27.64
N LYS A 151 12.26 13.80 27.87
CA LYS A 151 11.08 14.38 27.19
C LYS A 151 11.45 14.71 25.73
N THR A 152 11.47 13.70 24.87
CA THR A 152 11.74 13.89 23.43
C THR A 152 10.47 14.34 22.72
N LEU A 153 10.57 15.35 21.84
CA LEU A 153 9.46 15.87 21.06
C LEU A 153 8.72 14.75 20.30
N ILE A 154 9.46 13.81 19.70
CA ILE A 154 8.94 12.63 18.96
C ILE A 154 7.96 11.78 19.79
N ARG A 155 8.06 11.80 21.12
CA ARG A 155 7.16 11.05 22.02
C ARG A 155 5.85 11.77 22.31
N THR A 156 5.71 13.03 21.88
CA THR A 156 4.52 13.85 22.07
C THR A 156 3.58 13.75 20.88
N GLN A 157 2.32 14.17 21.04
CA GLN A 157 1.37 14.21 19.92
C GLN A 157 1.84 15.17 18.83
N THR A 158 2.38 16.33 19.23
CA THR A 158 2.96 17.30 18.31
C THR A 158 4.13 16.70 17.54
N GLY A 159 5.02 15.98 18.22
CA GLY A 159 6.13 15.30 17.55
C GLY A 159 5.67 14.24 16.55
N ALA A 160 4.66 13.44 16.89
CA ALA A 160 4.10 12.47 15.94
C ALA A 160 3.57 13.16 14.67
N ILE A 161 2.83 14.27 14.82
CA ILE A 161 2.32 15.06 13.68
C ILE A 161 3.48 15.64 12.85
N VAL A 162 4.48 16.23 13.51
CA VAL A 162 5.67 16.78 12.83
C VAL A 162 6.40 15.68 12.06
N THR A 163 6.59 14.49 12.65
CA THR A 163 7.22 13.35 11.97
C THR A 163 6.42 12.92 10.75
N ILE A 164 5.09 12.78 10.86
CA ILE A 164 4.23 12.43 9.73
C ILE A 164 4.34 13.44 8.59
N LEU A 165 4.27 14.74 8.91
CA LEU A 165 4.38 15.82 7.94
C LEU A 165 5.77 15.87 7.30
N SER A 166 6.85 15.70 8.09
CA SER A 166 8.21 15.65 7.55
C SER A 166 8.40 14.46 6.62
N THR A 167 7.87 13.28 6.99
CA THR A 167 7.92 12.09 6.13
C THR A 167 7.16 12.34 4.84
N PHE A 168 5.97 12.95 4.90
CA PHE A 168 5.19 13.32 3.71
C PHE A 168 5.99 14.23 2.77
N VAL A 169 6.59 15.30 3.28
CA VAL A 169 7.41 16.21 2.46
C VAL A 169 8.60 15.50 1.82
N VAL A 170 9.30 14.63 2.57
CA VAL A 170 10.41 13.84 2.02
C VAL A 170 9.92 12.91 0.92
N MET A 171 8.81 12.17 1.13
CA MET A 171 8.26 11.27 0.11
C MET A 171 7.83 12.04 -1.15
N CYS A 172 7.19 13.20 -1.00
CA CYS A 172 6.88 14.08 -2.12
C CYS A 172 8.14 14.45 -2.91
N PHE A 173 9.21 14.86 -2.24
CA PHE A 173 10.47 15.22 -2.90
C PHE A 173 11.04 14.05 -3.72
N THR A 174 11.01 12.82 -3.18
CA THR A 174 11.49 11.64 -3.91
C THR A 174 10.71 11.33 -5.19
N GLN A 175 9.46 11.79 -5.32
CA GLN A 175 8.59 11.48 -6.46
C GLN A 175 8.55 12.58 -7.52
N ILE A 176 9.31 13.66 -7.37
CA ILE A 176 9.32 14.81 -8.30
C ILE A 176 9.64 14.40 -9.75
N PHE A 177 10.48 13.38 -9.96
CA PHE A 177 10.86 12.93 -11.31
C PHE A 177 9.66 12.55 -12.19
N ARG A 178 8.52 12.18 -11.58
CA ARG A 178 7.28 11.83 -12.28
C ARG A 178 6.62 13.01 -13.00
N PHE A 179 6.81 14.24 -12.50
CA PHE A 179 6.33 15.45 -13.19
C PHE A 179 7.03 15.68 -14.53
N ILE A 180 8.26 15.21 -14.66
CA ILE A 180 9.09 15.42 -15.85
C ILE A 180 8.95 14.27 -16.83
N MET A 181 8.69 13.06 -16.33
CA MET A 181 8.80 11.83 -17.10
C MET A 181 7.46 11.17 -17.43
N MET A 182 6.32 11.63 -16.90
CA MET A 182 5.00 11.05 -17.20
C MET A 182 4.25 11.89 -18.25
N LYS A 183 3.54 11.20 -19.16
CA LYS A 183 2.64 11.78 -20.16
C LYS A 183 1.38 10.95 -20.35
N ASN A 184 0.35 11.55 -20.96
CA ASN A 184 -0.76 10.80 -21.52
C ASN A 184 -0.41 10.40 -22.97
N ILE A 185 -0.31 9.09 -23.22
CA ILE A 185 -0.06 8.55 -24.56
C ILE A 185 -1.21 7.59 -24.90
N GLY A 186 -2.11 8.01 -25.80
CA GLY A 186 -3.21 7.16 -26.23
C GLY A 186 -4.24 6.85 -25.13
N GLY A 187 -4.46 7.79 -24.20
CA GLY A 187 -5.40 7.63 -23.09
C GLY A 187 -4.85 6.87 -21.88
N VAL A 188 -3.52 6.73 -21.83
CA VAL A 188 -2.79 5.96 -20.83
C VAL A 188 -1.72 6.84 -20.20
N CYS A 189 -1.72 6.92 -18.87
CA CYS A 189 -0.66 7.60 -18.12
C CYS A 189 0.59 6.72 -18.03
N GLN A 190 1.62 7.02 -18.81
CA GLN A 190 2.87 6.24 -18.88
C GLN A 190 4.12 7.13 -18.99
N GLY A 191 5.29 6.50 -18.89
CA GLY A 191 6.56 7.19 -19.08
C GLY A 191 6.67 7.75 -20.50
N ASP A 192 7.12 8.99 -20.64
CA ASP A 192 7.40 9.64 -21.92
C ASP A 192 8.31 8.75 -22.77
N THR A 193 7.93 8.51 -24.03
CA THR A 193 8.64 7.63 -24.96
C THR A 193 10.14 7.92 -25.01
N TYR A 194 10.53 9.21 -25.00
CA TYR A 194 11.94 9.61 -25.07
C TYR A 194 12.72 9.35 -23.77
N LYS A 195 12.04 9.31 -22.62
CA LYS A 195 12.64 9.10 -21.29
C LYS A 195 12.24 7.77 -20.67
N HIS A 196 11.64 6.87 -21.46
CA HIS A 196 10.97 5.68 -20.97
C HIS A 196 11.93 4.73 -20.24
N VAL A 197 13.13 4.53 -20.80
CA VAL A 197 14.17 3.68 -20.20
C VAL A 197 14.67 4.25 -18.87
N GLU A 198 14.94 5.55 -18.82
CA GLU A 198 15.36 6.25 -17.59
C GLU A 198 14.27 6.20 -16.52
N TYR A 199 13.02 6.43 -16.92
CA TYR A 199 11.86 6.30 -16.04
C TYR A 199 11.75 4.89 -15.47
N ILE A 200 11.87 3.84 -16.29
CA ILE A 200 11.82 2.45 -15.83
C ILE A 200 12.92 2.17 -14.80
N LYS A 201 14.15 2.63 -15.05
CA LYS A 201 15.26 2.47 -14.10
C LYS A 201 14.98 3.18 -12.77
N LEU A 202 14.55 4.44 -12.80
CA LEU A 202 14.15 5.18 -11.59
C LEU A 202 12.97 4.51 -10.88
N HIS A 203 11.98 4.04 -11.62
CA HIS A 203 10.81 3.37 -11.07
C HIS A 203 11.19 2.07 -10.35
N ILE A 204 12.01 1.22 -10.97
CA ILE A 204 12.31 -0.11 -10.43
C ILE A 204 13.42 -0.04 -9.37
N TYR A 205 14.55 0.60 -9.65
CA TYR A 205 15.69 0.61 -8.72
C TYR A 205 15.50 1.59 -7.56
N PHE A 206 15.14 2.84 -7.88
CA PHE A 206 15.02 3.87 -6.85
C PHE A 206 13.69 3.77 -6.11
N TYR A 207 12.56 3.71 -6.81
CA TYR A 207 11.26 3.66 -6.16
C TYR A 207 10.92 2.26 -5.60
N GLN A 208 10.80 1.21 -6.44
CA GLN A 208 10.32 -0.10 -5.99
C GLN A 208 11.34 -0.83 -5.09
N LEU A 209 12.58 -1.00 -5.55
CA LEU A 209 13.59 -1.75 -4.81
C LEU A 209 14.03 -0.99 -3.56
N THR A 210 14.41 0.28 -3.70
CA THR A 210 14.98 1.03 -2.58
C THR A 210 13.92 1.57 -1.63
N LEU A 211 13.00 2.41 -2.13
CA LEU A 211 12.07 3.15 -1.26
C LEU A 211 10.83 2.35 -0.83
N VAL A 212 10.39 1.38 -1.62
CA VAL A 212 9.22 0.53 -1.29
C VAL A 212 9.67 -0.71 -0.51
N LEU A 213 10.72 -1.42 -0.94
CA LEU A 213 11.10 -2.72 -0.37
C LEU A 213 12.25 -2.64 0.65
N CYS A 214 13.48 -2.43 0.17
CA CYS A 214 14.70 -2.66 0.94
C CYS A 214 14.83 -1.69 2.12
N LEU A 215 14.75 -0.38 1.87
CA LEU A 215 15.01 0.61 2.91
C LEU A 215 13.96 0.58 4.03
N PRO A 216 12.64 0.56 3.77
CA PRO A 216 11.65 0.43 4.83
C PRO A 216 11.80 -0.86 5.62
N PHE A 217 11.98 -2.01 4.95
CA PHE A 217 12.12 -3.30 5.61
C PHE A 217 13.35 -3.34 6.52
N LEU A 218 14.52 -2.92 6.01
CA LEU A 218 15.75 -2.89 6.78
C LEU A 218 15.64 -1.98 8.00
N LEU A 219 15.09 -0.78 7.84
CA LEU A 219 14.91 0.16 8.95
C LEU A 219 13.97 -0.42 10.02
N VAL A 220 12.84 -1.01 9.62
CA VAL A 220 11.91 -1.62 10.58
C VAL A 220 12.54 -2.81 11.30
N LEU A 221 13.28 -3.66 10.58
CA LEU A 221 14.00 -4.80 11.15
C LEU A 221 15.06 -4.35 12.17
N VAL A 222 15.91 -3.40 11.79
CA VAL A 222 16.95 -2.85 12.67
C VAL A 222 16.33 -2.18 13.88
N CYS A 223 15.36 -1.29 13.70
CA CYS A 223 14.68 -0.60 14.81
C CYS A 223 14.04 -1.59 15.79
N ASN A 224 13.30 -2.59 15.31
CA ASN A 224 12.65 -3.56 16.19
C ASN A 224 13.66 -4.50 16.86
N THR A 225 14.76 -4.87 16.20
CA THR A 225 15.85 -5.64 16.80
C THR A 225 16.51 -4.87 17.94
N LEU A 226 16.77 -3.57 17.74
CA LEU A 226 17.29 -2.69 18.80
C LEU A 226 16.33 -2.61 19.99
N VAL A 227 15.01 -2.48 19.74
CA VAL A 227 14.00 -2.50 20.81
C VAL A 227 14.03 -3.82 21.58
N MET A 228 14.06 -4.97 20.89
CA MET A 228 14.13 -6.29 21.54
C MET A 228 15.40 -6.45 22.36
N TYR A 229 16.54 -6.02 21.84
CA TYR A 229 17.81 -6.04 22.55
C TYR A 229 17.77 -5.21 23.83
N GLN A 230 17.22 -3.99 23.78
CA GLN A 230 17.07 -3.15 24.98
C GLN A 230 16.08 -3.76 25.98
N ILE A 231 14.97 -4.35 25.51
CA ILE A 231 14.04 -5.10 26.37
C ILE A 231 14.77 -6.23 27.10
N TYR A 232 15.59 -7.00 26.39
CA TYR A 232 16.37 -8.10 26.96
C TYR A 232 17.36 -7.58 28.02
N ARG A 233 18.13 -6.54 27.72
CA ARG A 233 19.07 -5.93 28.66
C ARG A 233 18.40 -5.45 29.94
N VAL A 234 17.27 -4.74 29.83
CA VAL A 234 16.52 -4.24 30.99
C VAL A 234 15.98 -5.38 31.84
N ARG A 235 15.49 -6.47 31.23
CA ARG A 235 15.02 -7.66 31.95
C ARG A 235 16.16 -8.35 32.70
N LYS A 236 17.33 -8.49 32.07
CA LYS A 236 18.51 -9.11 32.70
C LYS A 236 19.02 -8.29 33.88
N ALA A 237 19.05 -6.95 33.75
CA ALA A 237 19.50 -6.06 34.81
C ALA A 237 18.51 -5.96 35.99
N THR A 238 17.24 -6.30 35.77
CA THR A 238 16.18 -6.15 36.79
C THR A 238 15.49 -7.50 37.04
N VAL A 239 16.08 -8.33 37.91
CA VAL A 239 15.69 -9.73 38.21
C VAL A 239 14.20 -9.91 38.58
N LYS A 240 13.49 -8.85 38.96
CA LYS A 240 12.05 -8.88 39.33
C LYS A 240 11.12 -7.94 38.54
N SER A 241 11.60 -7.17 37.56
CA SER A 241 10.74 -6.15 36.92
C SER A 241 9.95 -6.67 35.72
N ARG A 242 8.73 -7.16 35.97
CA ARG A 242 7.65 -7.20 34.96
C ARG A 242 7.07 -5.79 34.73
N SER A 243 7.91 -4.82 34.38
CA SER A 243 7.44 -3.46 34.08
C SER A 243 6.37 -3.50 32.98
N ARG A 244 5.20 -2.89 33.24
CA ARG A 244 4.11 -2.77 32.25
C ARG A 244 4.58 -2.09 30.96
N VAL A 245 5.58 -1.20 31.06
CA VAL A 245 6.19 -0.51 29.91
C VAL A 245 6.92 -1.51 29.01
N VAL A 246 7.74 -2.38 29.61
CA VAL A 246 8.51 -3.41 28.87
C VAL A 246 7.58 -4.42 28.18
N MET A 247 6.52 -4.86 28.87
CA MET A 247 5.54 -5.78 28.28
C MET A 247 4.73 -5.15 27.14
N ARG A 248 4.36 -3.87 27.26
CA ARG A 248 3.66 -3.14 26.19
C ARG A 248 4.55 -2.94 24.97
N SER A 249 5.82 -2.59 25.18
CA SER A 249 6.80 -2.42 24.11
C SER A 249 7.01 -3.73 23.33
N HIS A 250 7.24 -4.84 24.05
CA HIS A 250 7.38 -6.18 23.44
C HIS A 250 6.20 -6.54 22.53
N LYS A 251 4.95 -6.31 22.98
CA LYS A 251 3.76 -6.57 22.15
C LYS A 251 3.70 -5.68 20.91
N SER A 252 4.00 -4.39 21.03
CA SER A 252 4.02 -3.50 19.86
C SER A 252 5.16 -3.83 18.89
N THR A 253 6.30 -4.28 19.38
CA THR A 253 7.45 -4.71 18.56
C THR A 253 7.11 -5.96 17.76
N LEU A 254 6.50 -6.96 18.38
CA LEU A 254 6.00 -8.14 17.67
C LEU A 254 4.96 -7.78 16.60
N MET A 255 4.06 -6.84 16.90
CA MET A 255 3.09 -6.34 15.93
C MET A 255 3.77 -5.64 14.74
N LEU A 256 4.76 -4.76 15.00
CA LEU A 256 5.49 -4.08 13.93
C LEU A 256 6.34 -5.05 13.08
N LEU A 257 6.93 -6.07 13.70
CA LEU A 257 7.62 -7.14 12.97
C LEU A 257 6.64 -7.93 12.11
N ALA A 258 5.47 -8.31 12.63
CA ALA A 258 4.46 -9.01 11.85
C ALA A 258 4.01 -8.18 10.63
N ILE A 259 3.81 -6.87 10.80
CA ILE A 259 3.50 -5.96 9.67
C ILE A 259 4.67 -5.92 8.68
N ALA A 260 5.91 -5.80 9.14
CA ALA A 260 7.09 -5.74 8.28
C ALA A 260 7.28 -7.02 7.45
N PHE A 261 7.13 -8.19 8.06
CA PHE A 261 7.22 -9.47 7.36
C PHE A 261 6.05 -9.68 6.41
N THR A 262 4.83 -9.28 6.80
CA THR A 262 3.67 -9.31 5.90
C THR A 262 3.93 -8.46 4.67
N TYR A 263 4.45 -7.24 4.87
CA TYR A 263 4.81 -6.33 3.79
C TYR A 263 5.93 -6.90 2.90
N LEU A 264 6.98 -7.50 3.47
CA LEU A 264 8.03 -8.15 2.70
C LEU A 264 7.47 -9.29 1.83
N ILE A 265 6.69 -10.19 2.41
CA ILE A 265 6.15 -11.38 1.73
C ILE A 265 5.26 -11.00 0.55
N THR A 266 4.50 -9.92 0.69
CA THR A 266 3.52 -9.47 -0.30
C THR A 266 4.12 -8.52 -1.34
N MET A 267 5.16 -7.74 -1.02
CA MET A 267 5.81 -6.83 -1.97
C MET A 267 6.96 -7.49 -2.73
N LEU A 268 7.72 -8.40 -2.11
CA LEU A 268 8.89 -9.02 -2.71
C LEU A 268 8.58 -9.71 -4.06
N PRO A 269 7.50 -10.51 -4.21
CA PRO A 269 7.16 -11.13 -5.49
C PRO A 269 6.92 -10.10 -6.61
N LEU A 270 6.28 -8.98 -6.28
CA LEU A 270 6.01 -7.90 -7.24
C LEU A 270 7.31 -7.23 -7.72
N VAL A 271 8.27 -7.02 -6.82
CA VAL A 271 9.57 -6.45 -7.19
C VAL A 271 10.34 -7.43 -8.07
N ILE A 272 10.38 -8.72 -7.71
CA ILE A 272 11.07 -9.75 -8.51
C ILE A 272 10.50 -9.81 -9.93
N ILE A 273 9.17 -9.89 -10.08
CA ILE A 273 8.57 -9.96 -11.43
C ILE A 273 8.80 -8.68 -12.23
N SER A 274 8.85 -7.51 -11.57
CA SER A 274 9.15 -6.22 -12.23
C SER A 274 10.57 -6.18 -12.79
N PHE A 275 11.53 -6.77 -12.06
CA PHE A 275 12.90 -6.96 -12.54
C PHE A 275 12.98 -7.90 -13.75
N ILE A 276 12.33 -9.06 -13.64
CA ILE A 276 12.28 -10.04 -14.72
C ILE A 276 11.65 -9.41 -15.98
N TRP A 277 10.56 -8.65 -15.81
CA TRP A 277 9.91 -7.92 -16.89
C TRP A 277 10.84 -6.89 -17.54
N MET A 278 11.59 -6.11 -16.75
CA MET A 278 12.57 -5.15 -17.29
C MET A 278 13.62 -5.84 -18.16
N VAL A 279 14.19 -6.95 -17.67
CA VAL A 279 15.22 -7.71 -18.41
C VAL A 279 14.64 -8.30 -19.69
N ALA A 280 13.43 -8.86 -19.65
CA ALA A 280 12.76 -9.39 -20.84
C ALA A 280 12.51 -8.30 -21.89
N MET A 281 12.10 -7.09 -21.45
CA MET A 281 11.93 -5.93 -22.33
C MET A 281 13.25 -5.45 -22.94
N GLU A 282 14.34 -5.42 -22.15
CA GLU A 282 15.67 -5.00 -22.62
C GLU A 282 16.24 -5.98 -23.66
N ASN A 283 15.97 -7.28 -23.50
CA ASN A 283 16.38 -8.32 -24.43
C ASN A 283 15.41 -8.49 -25.62
N ALA A 284 14.36 -7.66 -25.73
CA ALA A 284 13.30 -7.80 -26.72
C ALA A 284 12.63 -9.20 -26.76
N ASP A 285 12.58 -9.90 -25.63
CA ASP A 285 11.92 -11.21 -25.50
C ASP A 285 10.41 -11.04 -25.32
N VAL A 286 9.73 -10.80 -26.44
CA VAL A 286 8.28 -10.56 -26.49
C VAL A 286 7.48 -11.76 -25.94
N SER A 287 7.95 -12.99 -26.19
CA SER A 287 7.27 -14.22 -25.75
C SER A 287 7.25 -14.31 -24.22
N MET A 288 8.38 -14.01 -23.58
CA MET A 288 8.49 -13.98 -22.12
C MET A 288 7.65 -12.86 -21.52
N VAL A 289 7.68 -11.66 -22.10
CA VAL A 289 6.85 -10.51 -21.65
C VAL A 289 5.37 -10.87 -21.67
N ILE A 290 4.88 -11.44 -22.78
CA ILE A 290 3.48 -11.88 -22.91
C ILE A 290 3.17 -12.92 -21.84
N SER A 291 3.98 -13.97 -21.72
CA SER A 291 3.74 -15.10 -20.82
C SER A 291 3.70 -14.71 -19.33
N LEU A 292 4.50 -13.71 -18.94
CA LEU A 292 4.58 -13.24 -17.55
C LEU A 292 3.45 -12.28 -17.17
N TYR A 293 2.70 -11.74 -18.14
CA TYR A 293 1.72 -10.70 -17.88
C TYR A 293 0.60 -11.13 -16.90
N PRO A 294 -0.03 -12.30 -17.05
CA PRO A 294 -1.04 -12.74 -16.07
C PRO A 294 -0.45 -13.00 -14.68
N VAL A 295 0.80 -13.48 -14.61
CA VAL A 295 1.52 -13.69 -13.34
C VAL A 295 1.74 -12.35 -12.64
N GLN A 296 2.19 -11.34 -13.37
CA GLN A 296 2.37 -9.99 -12.85
C GLN A 296 1.04 -9.43 -12.30
N GLN A 297 -0.09 -9.64 -13.00
CA GLN A 297 -1.41 -9.21 -12.52
C GLN A 297 -1.76 -9.86 -11.18
N CYS A 298 -1.56 -11.16 -11.02
CA CYS A 298 -1.81 -11.86 -9.76
C CYS A 298 -0.87 -11.43 -8.63
N LEU A 299 0.43 -11.27 -8.89
CA LEU A 299 1.38 -10.78 -7.89
C LEU A 299 1.07 -9.33 -7.47
N SER A 300 0.55 -8.52 -8.38
CA SER A 300 0.05 -7.18 -8.07
C SER A 300 -1.13 -7.26 -7.09
N VAL A 301 -2.10 -8.17 -7.30
CA VAL A 301 -3.21 -8.39 -6.34
C VAL A 301 -2.70 -8.72 -4.94
N ILE A 302 -1.71 -9.62 -4.82
CA ILE A 302 -1.09 -9.98 -3.54
C ILE A 302 -0.47 -8.76 -2.85
N SER A 303 0.20 -7.89 -3.62
CA SER A 303 0.80 -6.66 -3.08
C SER A 303 -0.24 -5.70 -2.50
N TYR A 304 -1.44 -5.60 -3.10
CA TYR A 304 -2.50 -4.70 -2.64
C TYR A 304 -3.15 -5.17 -1.33
N CYS A 305 -3.06 -6.47 -0.99
CA CYS A 305 -3.52 -6.97 0.30
C CYS A 305 -2.86 -6.23 1.48
N ASN A 306 -1.66 -5.69 1.30
CA ASN A 306 -0.98 -4.88 2.33
C ASN A 306 -1.81 -3.73 2.85
N TYR A 307 -2.56 -3.07 1.98
CA TYR A 307 -3.35 -1.90 2.35
C TYR A 307 -4.68 -2.28 3.04
N GLY A 308 -5.02 -3.57 3.11
CA GLY A 308 -6.21 -4.07 3.84
C GLY A 308 -5.89 -4.93 5.05
N VAL A 309 -4.69 -5.54 5.13
CA VAL A 309 -4.36 -6.55 6.14
C VAL A 309 -4.09 -5.95 7.54
N ASN A 310 -3.67 -4.68 7.61
CA ASN A 310 -3.26 -4.00 8.84
C ASN A 310 -4.32 -4.10 9.95
N PHE A 311 -5.61 -3.91 9.62
CA PHE A 311 -6.72 -4.05 10.57
C PHE A 311 -6.79 -5.43 11.22
N PHE A 312 -6.65 -6.50 10.43
CA PHE A 312 -6.66 -7.87 10.93
C PHE A 312 -5.47 -8.14 11.86
N ILE A 313 -4.28 -7.64 11.49
CA ILE A 313 -3.09 -7.73 12.34
C ILE A 313 -3.33 -7.04 13.69
N TYR A 314 -3.99 -5.88 13.72
CA TYR A 314 -4.31 -5.18 14.97
C TYR A 314 -5.31 -5.95 15.84
N ILE A 315 -6.32 -6.58 15.25
CA ILE A 315 -7.30 -7.41 15.97
C ILE A 315 -6.62 -8.64 16.59
N LEU A 316 -5.81 -9.36 15.80
CA LEU A 316 -5.13 -10.57 16.25
C LEU A 316 -4.11 -10.24 17.34
N SER A 317 -3.36 -9.15 17.18
CA SER A 317 -2.27 -8.77 18.09
C SER A 317 -2.74 -8.06 19.37
N GLY A 318 -3.94 -7.46 19.38
CA GLY A 318 -4.34 -6.50 20.42
C GLY A 318 -5.61 -6.85 21.20
N ARG A 319 -5.50 -7.41 22.42
CA ARG A 319 -6.68 -7.56 23.33
C ARG A 319 -7.35 -6.21 23.62
N SER A 320 -6.58 -5.14 23.82
CA SER A 320 -7.14 -3.79 24.04
C SER A 320 -7.84 -3.23 22.80
N PHE A 321 -7.37 -3.59 21.60
CA PHE A 321 -8.02 -3.21 20.33
C PHE A 321 -9.38 -3.90 20.24
N ARG A 322 -9.42 -5.23 20.44
CA ARG A 322 -10.65 -6.03 20.44
C ARG A 322 -11.69 -5.57 21.46
N LEU A 323 -11.26 -5.24 22.68
CA LEU A 323 -12.18 -4.79 23.73
C LEU A 323 -12.81 -3.43 23.42
N GLU A 324 -12.02 -2.48 22.92
CA GLU A 324 -12.55 -1.16 22.58
C GLU A 324 -13.40 -1.20 21.31
N LEU A 325 -13.03 -2.04 20.33
CA LEU A 325 -13.85 -2.27 19.13
C LEU A 325 -15.24 -2.80 19.50
N ARG A 326 -15.30 -3.80 20.40
CA ARG A 326 -16.58 -4.30 20.94
C ARG A 326 -17.39 -3.18 21.59
N ARG A 327 -16.76 -2.29 22.37
CA ARG A 327 -17.46 -1.17 23.03
C ARG A 327 -18.05 -0.17 22.03
N ILE A 328 -17.37 0.12 20.93
CA ILE A 328 -17.89 1.02 19.89
C ILE A 328 -19.16 0.39 19.30
N PHE A 329 -19.07 -0.84 18.80
CA PHE A 329 -20.22 -1.54 18.19
C PHE A 329 -21.37 -1.75 19.19
N LEU A 330 -21.09 -2.08 20.45
CA LEU A 330 -22.11 -2.22 21.50
C LEU A 330 -22.79 -0.89 21.85
N LYS A 331 -22.04 0.22 21.91
CA LYS A 331 -22.64 1.55 22.15
C LYS A 331 -23.53 1.99 21.00
N GLU A 332 -23.11 1.74 19.78
CA GLU A 332 -23.86 2.07 18.56
C GLU A 332 -25.15 1.24 18.48
N GLN A 333 -25.09 -0.03 18.83
CA GLN A 333 -26.29 -0.87 18.98
C GLN A 333 -27.24 -0.36 20.07
N LEU A 334 -26.73 0.04 21.24
CA LEU A 334 -27.56 0.57 22.32
C LEU A 334 -28.21 1.91 21.95
N GLN A 335 -27.47 2.81 21.28
CA GLN A 335 -28.00 4.09 20.80
C GLN A 335 -29.05 3.93 19.70
N ASN A 336 -28.82 3.01 18.75
CA ASN A 336 -29.81 2.71 17.71
C ASN A 336 -31.07 2.09 18.32
N THR A 337 -30.95 1.14 19.25
CA THR A 337 -32.12 0.54 19.93
C THR A 337 -32.92 1.59 20.69
N SER A 338 -32.26 2.52 21.39
CA SER A 338 -32.96 3.58 22.12
C SER A 338 -33.63 4.59 21.19
N ALA A 339 -33.00 4.98 20.09
CA ALA A 339 -33.61 5.85 19.08
C ALA A 339 -34.82 5.21 18.38
N THR A 340 -34.77 3.92 18.06
CA THR A 340 -35.92 3.18 17.49
C THR A 340 -37.08 3.12 18.49
N ARG A 341 -36.79 2.90 19.78
CA ARG A 341 -37.81 2.84 20.84
C ARG A 341 -38.51 4.19 21.04
N THR A 342 -37.77 5.30 21.04
CA THR A 342 -38.35 6.65 21.15
C THR A 342 -39.22 6.99 19.94
N ARG A 343 -38.83 6.52 18.74
CA ARG A 343 -39.63 6.69 17.51
C ARG A 343 -40.91 5.86 17.53
N GLU A 344 -40.87 4.62 18.01
CA GLU A 344 -42.06 3.78 18.19
C GLU A 344 -43.00 4.33 19.26
N GLU A 345 -42.48 4.86 20.37
CA GLU A 345 -43.28 5.53 21.40
C GLU A 345 -43.96 6.80 20.86
N PHE A 346 -43.25 7.60 20.05
CA PHE A 346 -43.82 8.78 19.39
C PHE A 346 -44.95 8.42 18.41
N LEU A 347 -44.80 7.34 17.64
CA LEU A 347 -45.82 6.87 16.69
C LEU A 347 -47.04 6.25 17.37
N ARG A 348 -46.96 5.82 18.63
CA ARG A 348 -48.10 5.31 19.41
C ARG A 348 -48.92 6.41 20.09
N LEU A 349 -48.40 7.63 20.15
CA LEU A 349 -49.03 8.79 20.78
C LEU A 349 -49.78 9.69 19.78
N GLN A 350 -49.70 9.38 18.48
CA GLN A 350 -50.59 9.88 17.42
C GLN A 350 -51.69 8.86 17.15
#